data_AF-A0A2I3M963-F1
#
_entry.id   AF-A0A2I3M963-F1
#
_cell.length_a   1.000
_cell.length_b   1.000
_cell.length_c   1.000
_cell.angle_alpha   90.00
_cell.angle_beta   90.00
_cell.angle_gamma   90.00
#
_symmetry.space_group_name_H-M   'P 1'
#
loop_
_entity.id
_entity.type
_entity.pdbx_description
1 polymer ?
#
loop_
_entity_poly.entity_id
_entity_poly.type
_entity_poly.pdbx_seq_one_letter_code
_entity_poly.pdbx_strand_id
1 'polypeptide(L)'
;MNRTKGDEEEYWNSSKFKAFTFDDEDDELSQLKESKRAVNSLRDFVDDDDDDDLERVSWSGEPVGSRTRPGSFQSLSDALSDTPAKSYAPELGRPKGEYRDYSNDWSPSDTVRRLRKGKVCSLERFRSLQDKLQLLEEAVSMHDGNVITAVLIFLKRTLSKEILFRELEVRQVALRHLIHFLKEIGDQKLLLDLFRFLDRTEELALSHYREHLNIQDPDKRKEFLKTCIGLPFSAEDSAHIQDHYTLLERQIIIEANDRHLESAGQTEIFRKHPRKASILNMPLVTTLFYSCFYHYTEAEGTFSSPVNLKKTFKIPDKQYVLTALAARAKLRAWNDVDALFTTKNWLGYTKKRAPIGFHRVVEILHKNNAPVQILQEYVNLVEDVDTKLNLATKFKCHDVVIDTCRDLKDRQQLLAYRSKVDKGSAEEEKIDALLSSSQIRWKN
;
A
#
# COMPACT_ATOMS: atom_id res chain seq x y z
N MET A 1 -31.14 -47.43 39.78
CA MET A 1 -30.47 -46.77 40.91
C MET A 1 -30.11 -45.36 40.49
N ASN A 2 -30.70 -44.38 41.16
CA ASN A 2 -30.63 -42.96 40.82
C ASN A 2 -29.20 -42.42 40.94
N ARG A 3 -28.68 -41.85 39.85
CA ARG A 3 -27.53 -40.94 39.89
C ARG A 3 -28.04 -39.56 40.32
N THR A 4 -27.57 -39.11 41.47
CA THR A 4 -27.79 -37.78 42.02
C THR A 4 -27.17 -36.72 41.12
N LYS A 5 -27.96 -35.67 40.83
CA LYS A 5 -27.66 -34.51 39.95
C LYS A 5 -26.66 -33.50 40.56
N GLY A 6 -25.94 -33.85 41.61
CA GLY A 6 -25.08 -32.93 42.37
C GLY A 6 -23.61 -32.92 41.96
N ASP A 7 -23.12 -33.97 41.29
CA ASP A 7 -21.66 -34.21 41.18
C ASP A 7 -21.04 -33.72 39.84
N GLU A 8 -21.83 -33.13 38.93
CA GLU A 8 -21.32 -32.64 37.64
C GLU A 8 -20.97 -31.13 37.63
N GLU A 9 -21.43 -30.36 38.62
CA GLU A 9 -21.19 -28.91 38.69
C GLU A 9 -19.85 -28.52 39.33
N GLU A 10 -19.24 -29.43 40.10
CA GLU A 10 -17.97 -29.20 40.80
C GLU A 10 -16.74 -29.44 39.89
N TYR A 11 -16.90 -30.14 38.77
CA TYR A 11 -15.83 -30.41 37.80
C TYR A 11 -15.45 -29.18 36.95
N TRP A 12 -16.39 -28.26 36.71
CA TRP A 12 -16.21 -27.10 35.83
C TRP A 12 -15.56 -25.87 36.49
N ASN A 13 -15.43 -25.85 37.82
CA ASN A 13 -15.07 -24.65 38.58
C ASN A 13 -13.71 -24.70 39.30
N SER A 14 -12.85 -25.69 39.04
CA SER A 14 -11.52 -25.74 39.66
C SER A 14 -10.45 -25.04 38.80
N SER A 15 -10.26 -23.73 39.04
CA SER A 15 -9.09 -22.99 38.57
C SER A 15 -8.29 -22.46 39.77
N LYS A 16 -7.02 -22.88 39.85
CA LYS A 16 -6.04 -22.52 40.90
C LYS A 16 -5.33 -21.17 40.66
N PHE A 17 -5.93 -20.21 39.97
CA PHE A 17 -5.30 -18.92 39.72
C PHE A 17 -5.94 -17.79 40.54
N LYS A 18 -5.10 -17.15 41.36
CA LYS A 18 -5.41 -15.95 42.15
C LYS A 18 -5.83 -14.81 41.21
N ALA A 19 -6.87 -14.07 41.60
CA ALA A 19 -7.32 -12.88 40.90
C ALA A 19 -6.25 -11.77 40.91
N PHE A 20 -6.07 -11.14 39.75
CA PHE A 20 -5.24 -9.96 39.54
C PHE A 20 -5.86 -8.74 40.26
N THR A 21 -5.05 -7.97 40.98
CA THR A 21 -5.43 -6.74 41.67
C THR A 21 -4.88 -5.54 40.90
N PHE A 22 -5.69 -4.48 40.80
CA PHE A 22 -5.49 -3.29 39.97
C PHE A 22 -4.38 -2.31 40.45
N ASP A 23 -3.35 -2.82 41.13
CA ASP A 23 -2.23 -2.02 41.64
C ASP A 23 -0.85 -2.47 41.11
N ASP A 24 -0.80 -3.45 40.21
CA ASP A 24 0.43 -3.74 39.46
C ASP A 24 0.49 -2.79 38.26
N GLU A 25 1.03 -1.60 38.49
CA GLU A 25 1.56 -0.72 37.44
C GLU A 25 2.67 -1.49 36.68
N ASP A 26 2.51 -1.72 35.37
CA ASP A 26 3.60 -1.67 34.39
C ASP A 26 3.13 -1.89 32.91
N ASP A 27 3.44 -0.89 32.08
CA ASP A 27 4.04 -0.99 30.73
C ASP A 27 3.34 -1.56 29.47
N GLU A 28 2.01 -1.52 29.35
CA GLU A 28 1.33 -1.80 28.05
C GLU A 28 0.87 -0.54 27.28
N LEU A 29 0.72 0.60 27.96
CA LEU A 29 0.26 1.85 27.36
C LEU A 29 1.39 2.73 26.78
N SER A 30 2.61 2.54 27.29
CA SER A 30 3.83 3.25 26.89
C SER A 30 4.29 2.84 25.48
N GLN A 31 4.20 1.55 25.15
CA GLN A 31 4.56 1.01 23.82
C GLN A 31 3.66 1.54 22.69
N LEU A 32 2.38 1.86 23.00
CA LEU A 32 1.43 2.40 22.02
C LEU A 32 1.76 3.84 21.57
N LYS A 33 2.47 4.62 22.40
CA LYS A 33 2.90 5.99 22.08
C LYS A 33 4.18 6.03 21.25
N GLU A 34 5.08 5.06 21.43
CA GLU A 34 6.31 4.96 20.62
C GLU A 34 6.01 4.52 19.18
N SER A 35 5.05 3.60 18.99
CA SER A 35 4.65 3.12 17.66
C SER A 35 4.06 4.23 16.76
N LYS A 36 3.35 5.22 17.35
CA LYS A 36 2.87 6.41 16.61
C LYS A 36 3.98 7.39 16.22
N ARG A 37 5.09 7.45 16.96
CA ARG A 37 6.25 8.30 16.62
C ARG A 37 7.10 7.70 15.51
N ALA A 38 7.26 6.38 15.49
CA ALA A 38 8.01 5.66 14.45
C ALA A 38 7.34 5.74 13.06
N VAL A 39 6.01 5.79 13.00
CA VAL A 39 5.26 5.92 11.73
C VAL A 39 5.35 7.33 11.13
N ASN A 40 5.55 8.37 11.95
CA ASN A 40 5.72 9.73 11.45
C ASN A 40 7.13 10.02 10.91
N SER A 41 8.17 9.26 11.30
CA SER A 41 9.53 9.43 10.78
C SER A 41 9.76 8.78 9.40
N LEU A 42 8.76 8.08 8.86
CA LEU A 42 8.81 7.49 7.51
C LEU A 42 8.34 8.46 6.40
N ARG A 43 7.80 9.64 6.77
CA ARG A 43 7.43 10.69 5.81
C ARG A 43 8.63 11.49 5.29
N ASP A 44 9.73 11.54 6.04
CA ASP A 44 10.92 12.34 5.69
C ASP A 44 11.82 11.70 4.61
N PHE A 45 11.43 10.57 4.00
CA PHE A 45 12.22 9.88 2.96
C PHE A 45 11.68 10.02 1.53
N VAL A 46 10.58 10.76 1.31
CA VAL A 46 9.93 10.83 -0.01
C VAL A 46 9.76 12.25 -0.57
N ASP A 47 10.03 13.29 0.21
CA ASP A 47 9.91 14.68 -0.25
C ASP A 47 11.30 15.31 -0.38
N ASP A 48 11.93 15.12 -1.55
CA ASP A 48 12.90 16.06 -2.11
C ASP A 48 12.44 16.44 -3.54
N ASP A 49 12.29 17.75 -3.72
CA ASP A 49 12.11 18.57 -4.93
C ASP A 49 10.68 18.79 -5.49
N ASP A 50 10.09 19.88 -5.00
CA ASP A 50 9.39 20.99 -5.69
C ASP A 50 8.07 20.73 -6.46
N ASP A 51 6.97 20.99 -5.73
CA ASP A 51 5.80 21.84 -6.02
C ASP A 51 5.08 21.79 -7.39
N ASP A 52 3.80 21.41 -7.39
CA ASP A 52 2.68 22.38 -7.33
C ASP A 52 1.29 21.70 -7.42
N ASP A 53 0.33 22.26 -6.68
CA ASP A 53 -1.13 22.09 -6.75
C ASP A 53 -1.79 20.75 -6.36
N LEU A 54 -1.92 20.48 -5.05
CA LEU A 54 -3.11 19.79 -4.51
C LEU A 54 -3.46 20.31 -3.09
N GLU A 55 -4.67 20.83 -2.94
CA GLU A 55 -5.23 21.41 -1.71
C GLU A 55 -5.10 20.48 -0.48
N ARG A 56 -4.35 20.94 0.51
CA ARG A 56 -4.11 20.27 1.79
C ARG A 56 -5.29 20.52 2.74
N VAL A 57 -6.22 19.56 2.83
CA VAL A 57 -7.33 19.59 3.79
C VAL A 57 -6.81 19.37 5.21
N SER A 58 -6.86 20.41 6.05
CA SER A 58 -6.51 20.36 7.47
C SER A 58 -7.69 19.85 8.29
N TRP A 59 -7.51 18.73 8.99
CA TRP A 59 -8.40 18.29 10.07
C TRP A 59 -7.70 18.53 11.42
N SER A 60 -7.84 19.75 11.95
CA SER A 60 -7.60 20.05 13.36
C SER A 60 -8.77 20.84 13.91
N GLY A 61 -9.77 20.12 14.42
CA GLY A 61 -10.85 20.70 15.20
C GLY A 61 -10.41 20.87 16.65
N GLU A 62 -9.89 22.05 16.99
CA GLU A 62 -9.92 22.54 18.37
C GLU A 62 -10.98 23.66 18.47
N PRO A 63 -11.82 23.66 19.52
CA PRO A 63 -12.81 24.70 19.72
C PRO A 63 -12.17 25.95 20.35
N VAL A 64 -12.55 27.09 19.77
CA VAL A 64 -12.23 28.45 20.21
C VAL A 64 -13.02 28.81 21.48
N GLY A 65 -12.30 29.31 22.48
CA GLY A 65 -12.70 30.51 23.22
C GLY A 65 -13.09 30.35 24.69
N SER A 66 -12.19 30.78 25.60
CA SER A 66 -12.40 32.03 26.34
C SER A 66 -11.11 32.54 26.96
N ARG A 67 -10.85 33.84 26.81
CA ARG A 67 -9.66 34.57 27.29
C ARG A 67 -9.98 35.35 28.56
N THR A 68 -8.87 35.78 29.21
CA THR A 68 -8.66 36.85 30.21
C THR A 68 -8.51 36.35 31.65
N ARG A 69 -7.50 36.71 32.45
CA ARG A 69 -6.30 37.60 32.34
C ARG A 69 -5.31 37.24 33.51
N PRO A 70 -4.09 37.81 33.58
CA PRO A 70 -2.91 37.18 34.18
C PRO A 70 -2.56 37.65 35.61
N GLY A 71 -1.75 36.86 36.32
CA GLY A 71 -1.03 37.26 37.54
C GLY A 71 -0.22 36.10 38.13
N SER A 72 1.08 36.05 37.87
CA SER A 72 2.18 36.22 38.84
C SER A 72 2.63 34.93 39.56
N PHE A 73 3.90 34.57 39.32
CA PHE A 73 4.69 33.60 40.07
C PHE A 73 4.96 34.07 41.51
N GLN A 74 5.03 33.12 42.46
CA GLN A 74 5.98 32.97 43.59
C GLN A 74 5.37 31.96 44.59
N SER A 75 5.94 30.77 44.79
CA SER A 75 7.07 30.42 45.68
C SER A 75 6.72 30.40 47.19
N LEU A 76 6.68 29.17 47.71
CA LEU A 76 6.91 28.66 49.07
C LEU A 76 7.07 29.65 50.25
N SER A 77 6.25 29.47 51.29
CA SER A 77 6.70 29.37 52.69
C SER A 77 5.53 29.03 53.63
N ASP A 78 5.55 27.79 54.13
CA ASP A 78 5.03 27.47 55.46
C ASP A 78 6.01 28.03 56.50
N ALA A 79 5.49 28.67 57.57
CA ALA A 79 5.93 28.44 58.95
C ALA A 79 5.25 29.38 59.97
N LEU A 80 4.33 28.77 60.74
CA LEU A 80 4.04 29.00 62.18
C LEU A 80 3.25 30.28 62.55
N SER A 81 2.22 30.27 63.40
CA SER A 81 2.07 29.51 64.66
C SER A 81 0.62 29.48 65.16
N ASP A 82 0.38 28.55 66.10
CA ASP A 82 -0.65 28.52 67.16
C ASP A 82 -1.89 27.63 66.99
N THR A 83 -1.78 26.46 67.61
CA THR A 83 -2.79 25.45 67.98
C THR A 83 -3.59 25.93 69.22
N PRO A 84 -4.83 25.41 69.50
CA PRO A 84 -4.99 24.06 70.04
C PRO A 84 -6.13 23.24 69.44
N ALA A 85 -5.94 21.93 69.53
CA ALA A 85 -6.83 20.87 69.09
C ALA A 85 -8.28 21.02 69.60
N LYS A 86 -9.23 20.94 68.67
CA LYS A 86 -10.58 20.42 68.93
C LYS A 86 -10.91 19.37 67.86
N SER A 87 -11.10 18.17 68.35
CA SER A 87 -11.73 17.04 67.68
C SER A 87 -13.04 17.44 67.01
N TYR A 88 -13.10 17.36 65.69
CA TYR A 88 -14.36 17.17 64.96
C TYR A 88 -14.09 16.16 63.85
N ALA A 89 -14.42 14.90 64.13
CA ALA A 89 -14.69 13.94 63.08
C ALA A 89 -15.96 14.41 62.35
N PRO A 90 -15.93 14.69 61.04
CA PRO A 90 -17.15 14.77 60.27
C PRO A 90 -17.61 13.33 60.06
N GLU A 91 -18.75 13.01 60.66
CA GLU A 91 -19.43 11.75 60.45
C GLU A 91 -19.59 11.45 58.96
N LEU A 92 -19.46 10.16 58.67
CA LEU A 92 -19.81 9.48 57.43
C LEU A 92 -21.27 9.78 57.03
N GLY A 93 -21.49 10.95 56.44
CA GLY A 93 -22.68 11.26 55.65
C GLY A 93 -22.63 10.48 54.34
N ARG A 94 -23.00 9.19 54.39
CA ARG A 94 -23.25 8.38 53.20
C ARG A 94 -24.19 9.15 52.27
N PRO A 95 -23.87 9.32 50.97
CA PRO A 95 -24.88 9.67 50.00
C PRO A 95 -25.88 8.51 49.96
N LYS A 96 -27.03 8.70 50.63
CA LYS A 96 -28.21 7.86 50.45
C LYS A 96 -28.71 8.08 49.02
N GLY A 97 -28.08 7.40 48.06
CA GLY A 97 -28.40 7.54 46.64
C GLY A 97 -27.79 6.50 45.70
N GLU A 98 -26.63 5.92 45.99
CA GLU A 98 -25.90 5.11 44.99
C GLU A 98 -25.73 3.62 45.32
N TYR A 99 -26.32 3.14 46.42
CA TYR A 99 -26.34 1.71 46.78
C TYR A 99 -27.59 0.97 46.26
N ARG A 100 -28.10 1.32 45.07
CA ARG A 100 -29.21 0.60 44.41
C ARG A 100 -28.83 -0.09 43.10
N ASP A 101 -27.58 -0.04 42.66
CA ASP A 101 -27.14 -0.69 41.42
C ASP A 101 -26.60 -2.13 41.65
N TYR A 102 -26.50 -2.59 42.91
CA TYR A 102 -26.07 -3.96 43.25
C TYR A 102 -27.19 -5.00 43.32
N SER A 103 -28.45 -4.57 43.20
CA SER A 103 -29.59 -5.46 43.07
C SER A 103 -30.33 -5.08 41.79
N ASN A 104 -30.08 -5.84 40.73
CA ASN A 104 -31.07 -6.15 39.70
C ASN A 104 -30.49 -7.24 38.79
N ASP A 105 -31.30 -8.26 38.54
CA ASP A 105 -31.09 -9.24 37.49
C ASP A 105 -31.21 -8.52 36.15
N TRP A 106 -30.09 -7.96 35.67
CA TRP A 106 -30.07 -7.25 34.40
C TRP A 106 -30.24 -8.27 33.29
N SER A 107 -31.23 -8.03 32.44
CA SER A 107 -31.37 -8.80 31.23
C SER A 107 -30.10 -8.68 30.36
N PRO A 108 -29.87 -9.64 29.45
CA PRO A 108 -28.87 -9.50 28.39
C PRO A 108 -28.92 -8.12 27.70
N SER A 109 -30.12 -7.63 27.39
CA SER A 109 -30.34 -6.35 26.71
C SER A 109 -29.92 -5.13 27.57
N ASP A 110 -30.23 -5.15 28.87
CA ASP A 110 -29.81 -4.09 29.79
C ASP A 110 -28.29 -4.04 29.94
N THR A 111 -27.66 -5.21 29.99
CA THR A 111 -26.21 -5.35 30.10
C THR A 111 -25.52 -4.75 28.87
N VAL A 112 -25.96 -5.13 27.67
CA VAL A 112 -25.42 -4.61 26.41
C VAL A 112 -25.60 -3.10 26.30
N ARG A 113 -26.77 -2.57 26.68
CA ARG A 113 -27.05 -1.12 26.69
C ARG A 113 -26.10 -0.36 27.62
N ARG A 114 -25.69 -0.97 28.74
CA ARG A 114 -24.75 -0.37 29.69
C ARG A 114 -23.30 -0.47 29.21
N LEU A 115 -22.90 -1.59 28.63
CA LEU A 115 -21.60 -1.74 27.97
C LEU A 115 -21.40 -0.67 26.88
N ARG A 116 -22.43 -0.43 26.05
CA ARG A 116 -22.41 0.64 25.03
C ARG A 116 -22.17 2.03 25.62
N LYS A 117 -22.64 2.27 26.84
CA LYS A 117 -22.42 3.53 27.57
C LYS A 117 -21.07 3.58 28.30
N GLY A 118 -20.19 2.61 28.08
CA GLY A 118 -18.89 2.49 28.76
C GLY A 118 -19.00 2.13 30.25
N LYS A 119 -20.16 1.65 30.71
CA LYS A 119 -20.35 1.29 32.13
C LYS A 119 -19.78 -0.10 32.41
N VAL A 120 -19.07 -0.24 33.53
CA VAL A 120 -18.56 -1.52 34.02
C VAL A 120 -19.73 -2.45 34.33
N CYS A 121 -19.75 -3.63 33.70
CA CYS A 121 -20.75 -4.67 33.91
C CYS A 121 -20.05 -6.02 34.10
N SER A 122 -20.40 -6.77 35.15
CA SER A 122 -19.87 -8.13 35.33
C SER A 122 -20.64 -9.13 34.47
N LEU A 123 -19.93 -9.80 33.55
CA LEU A 123 -20.47 -10.82 32.64
C LEU A 123 -20.50 -12.23 33.26
N GLU A 124 -19.82 -12.46 34.39
CA GLU A 124 -19.74 -13.76 35.09
C GLU A 124 -21.10 -14.30 35.59
N ARG A 125 -22.15 -13.48 35.51
CA ARG A 125 -23.53 -13.89 35.80
C ARG A 125 -24.16 -14.74 34.68
N PHE A 126 -23.73 -14.57 33.44
CA PHE A 126 -24.22 -15.35 32.30
C PHE A 126 -23.47 -16.69 32.28
N ARG A 127 -23.97 -17.65 33.09
CA ARG A 127 -23.28 -18.91 33.35
C ARG A 127 -23.60 -19.98 32.31
N SER A 128 -24.89 -20.14 31.98
CA SER A 128 -25.30 -21.17 31.04
C SER A 128 -24.88 -20.79 29.61
N LEU A 129 -24.73 -21.80 28.75
CA LEU A 129 -24.46 -21.55 27.32
C LEU A 129 -25.58 -20.70 26.69
N GLN A 130 -26.84 -20.96 27.07
CA GLN A 130 -27.99 -20.21 26.55
C GLN A 130 -27.91 -18.72 26.93
N ASP A 131 -27.61 -18.41 28.19
CA ASP A 131 -27.49 -17.02 28.67
C ASP A 131 -26.36 -16.27 27.94
N LYS A 132 -25.24 -16.96 27.74
CA LYS A 132 -24.07 -16.44 27.01
C LYS A 132 -24.38 -16.13 25.55
N LEU A 133 -25.12 -16.99 24.87
CA LEU A 133 -25.51 -16.79 23.48
C LEU A 133 -26.58 -15.71 23.33
N GLN A 134 -27.53 -15.63 24.27
CA GLN A 134 -28.51 -14.54 24.29
C GLN A 134 -27.82 -13.18 24.49
N LEU A 135 -26.81 -13.10 25.36
CA LEU A 135 -25.99 -11.90 25.51
C LEU A 135 -25.28 -11.50 24.21
N LEU A 136 -24.74 -12.48 23.48
CA LEU A 136 -24.11 -12.23 22.19
C LEU A 136 -25.12 -11.74 21.13
N GLU A 137 -26.31 -12.32 21.09
CA GLU A 137 -27.38 -11.94 20.16
C GLU A 137 -27.85 -10.51 20.40
N GLU A 138 -28.03 -10.12 21.67
CA GLU A 138 -28.32 -8.72 22.04
C GLU A 138 -27.17 -7.77 21.67
N ALA A 139 -25.91 -8.20 21.83
CA ALA A 139 -24.77 -7.38 21.43
C ALA A 139 -24.74 -7.15 19.91
N VAL A 140 -25.03 -8.20 19.13
CA VAL A 140 -25.08 -8.15 17.67
C VAL A 140 -26.24 -7.27 17.17
N SER A 141 -27.43 -7.38 17.79
CA SER A 141 -28.61 -6.58 17.41
C SER A 141 -28.41 -5.07 17.64
N MET A 142 -27.51 -4.71 18.56
CA MET A 142 -27.19 -3.33 18.90
C MET A 142 -26.15 -2.68 17.96
N HIS A 143 -25.56 -3.46 17.05
CA HIS A 143 -24.60 -3.01 16.03
C HIS A 143 -23.40 -2.20 16.59
N ASP A 144 -22.99 -2.48 17.83
CA ASP A 144 -21.82 -1.86 18.44
C ASP A 144 -20.65 -2.85 18.45
N GLY A 145 -19.65 -2.59 17.60
CA GLY A 145 -18.50 -3.48 17.45
C GLY A 145 -17.65 -3.65 18.71
N ASN A 146 -17.58 -2.63 19.57
CA ASN A 146 -16.83 -2.72 20.83
C ASN A 146 -17.54 -3.63 21.82
N VAL A 147 -18.88 -3.53 21.89
CA VAL A 147 -19.68 -4.37 22.77
C VAL A 147 -19.68 -5.83 22.30
N ILE A 148 -19.81 -6.07 20.99
CA ILE A 148 -19.70 -7.42 20.40
C ILE A 148 -18.35 -8.04 20.76
N THR A 149 -17.25 -7.32 20.55
CA THR A 149 -15.90 -7.80 20.88
C THR A 149 -15.73 -8.06 22.38
N ALA A 150 -16.23 -7.18 23.26
CA ALA A 150 -16.18 -7.39 24.71
C ALA A 150 -16.91 -8.66 25.15
N VAL A 151 -18.09 -8.93 24.59
CA VAL A 151 -18.82 -10.18 24.85
C VAL A 151 -18.04 -11.38 24.31
N LEU A 152 -17.49 -11.30 23.09
CA LEU A 152 -16.66 -12.37 22.51
C LEU A 152 -15.42 -12.69 23.33
N ILE A 153 -14.77 -11.71 23.94
CA ILE A 153 -13.63 -11.92 24.86
C ILE A 153 -14.09 -12.74 26.08
N PHE A 154 -15.25 -12.40 26.65
CA PHE A 154 -15.84 -13.17 27.76
C PHE A 154 -16.19 -14.60 27.35
N LEU A 155 -16.76 -14.80 26.16
CA LEU A 155 -17.04 -16.14 25.63
C LEU A 155 -15.76 -16.94 25.39
N LYS A 156 -14.72 -16.33 24.80
CA LYS A 156 -13.38 -16.93 24.61
C LYS A 156 -12.78 -17.42 25.92
N ARG A 157 -12.97 -16.68 27.01
CA ARG A 157 -12.45 -17.03 28.35
C ARG A 157 -13.23 -18.16 29.03
N THR A 158 -14.54 -18.23 28.80
CA THR A 158 -15.44 -19.06 29.61
C THR A 158 -16.04 -20.27 28.87
N LEU A 159 -15.80 -20.41 27.57
CA LEU A 159 -16.21 -21.56 26.77
C LEU A 159 -15.00 -22.34 26.26
N SER A 160 -15.17 -23.65 26.05
CA SER A 160 -14.18 -24.44 25.32
C SER A 160 -14.15 -24.02 23.85
N LYS A 161 -13.00 -24.21 23.18
CA LYS A 161 -12.81 -23.83 21.77
C LYS A 161 -13.86 -24.46 20.85
N GLU A 162 -14.15 -25.75 21.02
CA GLU A 162 -15.10 -26.49 20.20
C GLU A 162 -16.52 -25.90 20.29
N ILE A 163 -16.99 -25.57 21.50
CA ILE A 163 -18.30 -24.95 21.68
C ILE A 163 -18.30 -23.55 21.09
N LEU A 164 -17.30 -22.73 21.39
CA LEU A 164 -17.19 -21.38 20.85
C LEU A 164 -17.23 -21.37 19.32
N PHE A 165 -16.45 -22.24 18.68
CA PHE A 165 -16.36 -22.30 17.22
C PHE A 165 -17.68 -22.74 16.59
N ARG A 166 -18.29 -23.81 17.10
CA ARG A 166 -19.59 -24.31 16.61
C ARG A 166 -20.69 -23.25 16.71
N GLU A 167 -20.75 -22.51 17.82
CA GLU A 167 -21.76 -21.48 18.01
C GLU A 167 -21.52 -20.23 17.15
N LEU A 168 -20.26 -19.92 16.81
CA LEU A 168 -19.90 -18.81 15.96
C LEU A 168 -20.01 -19.12 14.47
N GLU A 169 -19.84 -20.37 14.05
CA GLU A 169 -20.02 -20.81 12.67
C GLU A 169 -21.38 -20.37 12.11
N VAL A 170 -22.45 -20.45 12.91
CA VAL A 170 -23.79 -20.01 12.51
C VAL A 170 -24.04 -18.50 12.74
N ARG A 171 -23.14 -17.78 13.43
CA ARG A 171 -23.27 -16.36 13.79
C ARG A 171 -22.20 -15.50 13.10
N GLN A 172 -22.34 -15.32 11.78
CA GLN A 172 -21.33 -14.70 10.92
C GLN A 172 -20.86 -13.30 11.35
N VAL A 173 -21.74 -12.45 11.91
CA VAL A 173 -21.33 -11.13 12.41
C VAL A 173 -20.34 -11.28 13.56
N ALA A 174 -20.71 -12.05 14.59
CA ALA A 174 -19.86 -12.32 15.74
C ALA A 174 -18.56 -13.04 15.34
N LEU A 175 -18.62 -13.98 14.41
CA LEU A 175 -17.45 -14.67 13.89
C LEU A 175 -16.45 -13.72 13.22
N ARG A 176 -16.92 -12.79 12.39
CA ARG A 176 -16.05 -11.77 11.77
C ARG A 176 -15.38 -10.87 12.81
N HIS A 177 -16.12 -10.47 13.85
CA HIS A 177 -15.56 -9.71 14.98
C HIS A 177 -14.48 -10.51 15.72
N LEU A 178 -14.70 -11.80 15.98
CA LEU A 178 -13.69 -12.64 16.61
C LEU A 178 -12.44 -12.79 15.73
N ILE A 179 -12.60 -13.06 14.43
CA ILE A 179 -11.47 -13.17 13.49
C ILE A 179 -10.65 -11.87 13.48
N HIS A 180 -11.32 -10.72 13.39
CA HIS A 180 -10.65 -9.42 13.41
C HIS A 180 -9.90 -9.21 14.74
N PHE A 181 -10.57 -9.45 15.87
CA PHE A 181 -9.95 -9.35 17.19
C PHE A 181 -8.69 -10.22 17.32
N LEU A 182 -8.76 -11.49 16.89
CA LEU A 182 -7.60 -12.41 16.94
C LEU A 182 -6.45 -11.95 16.03
N LYS A 183 -6.76 -11.36 14.86
CA LYS A 183 -5.76 -10.76 13.96
C LYS A 183 -5.07 -9.56 14.64
N GLU A 184 -5.83 -8.69 15.30
CA GLU A 184 -5.28 -7.49 15.98
C GLU A 184 -4.37 -7.83 17.17
N ILE A 185 -4.75 -8.80 18.00
CA ILE A 185 -3.94 -9.20 19.17
C ILE A 185 -2.81 -10.19 18.82
N GLY A 186 -2.74 -10.66 17.57
CA GLY A 186 -1.74 -11.63 17.14
C GLY A 186 -1.91 -13.05 17.69
N ASP A 187 -3.12 -13.46 18.12
CA ASP A 187 -3.41 -14.82 18.60
C ASP A 187 -3.53 -15.81 17.41
N GLN A 188 -2.40 -16.01 16.72
CA GLN A 188 -2.31 -16.77 15.47
C GLN A 188 -2.68 -18.24 15.68
N LYS A 189 -2.34 -18.82 16.84
CA LYS A 189 -2.66 -20.21 17.16
C LYS A 189 -4.16 -20.45 17.15
N LEU A 190 -4.93 -19.63 17.88
CA LEU A 190 -6.38 -19.78 17.91
C LEU A 190 -7.03 -19.43 16.57
N LEU A 191 -6.50 -18.44 15.86
CA LEU A 191 -6.98 -18.05 14.53
C LEU A 191 -6.86 -19.20 13.52
N LEU A 192 -5.71 -19.89 13.49
CA LEU A 192 -5.51 -21.05 12.64
C LEU A 192 -6.39 -22.24 13.05
N ASP A 193 -6.57 -22.47 14.35
CA ASP A 193 -7.50 -23.49 14.85
C ASP A 193 -8.94 -23.21 14.36
N LEU A 194 -9.37 -21.94 14.41
CA LEU A 194 -10.67 -21.50 13.92
C LEU A 194 -10.81 -21.68 12.42
N PHE A 195 -9.81 -21.31 11.62
CA PHE A 195 -9.84 -21.52 10.17
C PHE A 195 -9.87 -23.00 9.79
N ARG A 196 -9.18 -23.89 10.52
CA ARG A 196 -9.29 -25.35 10.33
C ARG A 196 -10.70 -25.84 10.65
N PHE A 197 -11.29 -25.37 11.75
CA PHE A 197 -12.65 -25.76 12.13
C PHE A 197 -13.68 -25.36 11.07
N LEU A 198 -13.54 -24.17 10.49
CA LEU A 198 -14.44 -23.63 9.47
C LEU A 198 -14.14 -24.09 8.05
N ASP A 199 -13.20 -25.03 7.86
CA ASP A 199 -12.70 -25.47 6.55
C ASP A 199 -12.27 -24.32 5.62
N ARG A 200 -11.72 -23.25 6.21
CA ARG A 200 -11.19 -22.08 5.47
C ARG A 200 -9.78 -22.34 4.98
N THR A 201 -9.67 -23.27 4.03
CA THR A 201 -8.40 -23.76 3.47
C THR A 201 -7.55 -22.65 2.85
N GLU A 202 -8.15 -21.67 2.17
CA GLU A 202 -7.44 -20.53 1.57
C GLU A 202 -6.75 -19.64 2.61
N GLU A 203 -7.39 -19.35 3.75
CA GLU A 203 -6.78 -18.54 4.82
C GLU A 203 -5.61 -19.29 5.51
N LEU A 204 -5.72 -20.62 5.63
CA LEU A 204 -4.63 -21.47 6.09
C LEU A 204 -3.46 -21.47 5.11
N ALA A 205 -3.76 -21.62 3.81
CA ALA A 205 -2.79 -21.57 2.74
C ALA A 205 -2.07 -20.21 2.70
N LEU A 206 -2.82 -19.10 2.81
CA LEU A 206 -2.27 -17.75 2.85
C LEU A 206 -1.38 -17.52 4.08
N SER A 207 -1.79 -18.02 5.25
CA SER A 207 -0.94 -17.96 6.45
C SER A 207 0.35 -18.74 6.27
N HIS A 208 0.33 -19.91 5.63
CA HIS A 208 1.54 -20.66 5.34
C HIS A 208 2.41 -19.92 4.31
N TYR A 209 1.82 -19.43 3.22
CA TYR A 209 2.53 -18.65 2.21
C TYR A 209 3.25 -17.43 2.80
N ARG A 210 2.64 -16.73 3.76
CA ARG A 210 3.23 -15.55 4.43
C ARG A 210 4.59 -15.84 5.10
N GLU A 211 4.88 -17.08 5.47
CA GLU A 211 6.16 -17.45 6.10
C GLU A 211 7.38 -17.18 5.20
N HIS A 212 7.21 -17.05 3.88
CA HIS A 212 8.31 -16.68 2.98
C HIS A 212 8.95 -15.33 3.35
N LEU A 213 8.19 -14.41 3.97
CA LEU A 213 8.68 -13.11 4.41
C LEU A 213 9.76 -13.22 5.50
N ASN A 214 9.73 -14.31 6.27
CA ASN A 214 10.68 -14.58 7.35
C ASN A 214 11.97 -15.29 6.85
N ILE A 215 12.01 -15.74 5.59
CA ILE A 215 13.14 -16.48 5.03
C ILE A 215 14.11 -15.52 4.36
N GLN A 216 15.27 -15.25 4.96
CA GLN A 216 16.24 -14.28 4.42
C GLN A 216 17.00 -14.78 3.20
N ASP A 217 17.34 -16.07 3.17
CA ASP A 217 18.11 -16.67 2.08
C ASP A 217 17.22 -16.87 0.82
N PRO A 218 17.61 -16.33 -0.34
CA PRO A 218 16.77 -16.34 -1.53
C PRO A 218 16.55 -17.75 -2.09
N ASP A 219 17.54 -18.64 -2.02
CA ASP A 219 17.40 -20.03 -2.48
C ASP A 219 16.45 -20.82 -1.59
N LYS A 220 16.59 -20.69 -0.26
CA LYS A 220 15.62 -21.28 0.69
C LYS A 220 14.23 -20.70 0.51
N ARG A 221 14.11 -19.39 0.25
CA ARG A 221 12.83 -18.74 -0.02
C ARG A 221 12.19 -19.28 -1.30
N LYS A 222 12.98 -19.45 -2.38
CA LYS A 222 12.54 -20.06 -3.63
C LYS A 222 12.06 -21.50 -3.42
N GLU A 223 12.82 -22.33 -2.71
CA GLU A 223 12.39 -23.71 -2.40
C GLU A 223 11.13 -23.74 -1.53
N PHE A 224 10.98 -22.81 -0.60
CA PHE A 224 9.75 -22.67 0.19
C PHE A 224 8.55 -22.24 -0.67
N LEU A 225 8.71 -21.27 -1.57
CA LEU A 225 7.66 -20.86 -2.50
C LEU A 225 7.23 -22.03 -3.40
N LYS A 226 8.17 -22.91 -3.76
CA LYS A 226 7.87 -24.14 -4.51
C LYS A 226 6.92 -25.07 -3.78
N THR A 227 7.07 -25.20 -2.45
CA THR A 227 6.12 -26.01 -1.65
C THR A 227 4.74 -25.35 -1.57
N CYS A 228 4.68 -24.02 -1.66
CA CYS A 228 3.42 -23.27 -1.63
C CYS A 228 2.56 -23.45 -2.90
N ILE A 229 3.14 -23.86 -4.04
CA ILE A 229 2.40 -24.09 -5.30
C ILE A 229 1.33 -25.19 -5.12
N GLY A 230 1.58 -26.19 -4.26
CA GLY A 230 0.66 -27.29 -4.01
C GLY A 230 -0.42 -27.01 -2.96
N LEU A 231 -0.47 -25.79 -2.40
CA LEU A 231 -1.47 -25.42 -1.41
C LEU A 231 -2.84 -25.17 -2.05
N PRO A 232 -3.94 -25.36 -1.30
CA PRO A 232 -5.31 -25.25 -1.82
C PRO A 232 -5.74 -23.78 -1.97
N PHE A 233 -5.09 -23.08 -2.90
CA PHE A 233 -5.44 -21.73 -3.30
C PHE A 233 -6.50 -21.71 -4.41
N SER A 234 -7.13 -20.56 -4.60
CA SER A 234 -7.90 -20.27 -5.81
C SER A 234 -6.99 -20.38 -7.04
N ALA A 235 -7.57 -20.62 -8.22
CA ALA A 235 -6.78 -20.75 -9.46
C ALA A 235 -5.98 -19.48 -9.80
N GLU A 236 -6.52 -18.31 -9.42
CA GLU A 236 -5.86 -17.01 -9.59
C GLU A 236 -4.67 -16.86 -8.63
N ASP A 237 -4.86 -17.15 -7.34
CA ASP A 237 -3.79 -17.07 -6.34
C ASP A 237 -2.68 -18.10 -6.60
N SER A 238 -3.03 -19.33 -7.01
CA SER A 238 -2.06 -20.34 -7.44
C SER A 238 -1.19 -19.83 -8.59
N ALA A 239 -1.77 -19.11 -9.57
CA ALA A 239 -1.02 -18.53 -10.66
C ALA A 239 -0.05 -17.43 -10.16
N HIS A 240 -0.48 -16.59 -9.22
CA HIS A 240 0.39 -15.57 -8.61
C HIS A 240 1.56 -16.17 -7.83
N ILE A 241 1.35 -17.28 -7.11
CA ILE A 241 2.41 -17.97 -6.36
C ILE A 241 3.40 -18.63 -7.32
N GLN A 242 2.89 -19.24 -8.40
CA GLN A 242 3.72 -19.79 -9.46
C GLN A 242 4.58 -18.71 -10.11
N ASP A 243 4.00 -17.55 -10.44
CA ASP A 243 4.73 -16.41 -11.00
C ASP A 243 5.78 -15.87 -10.00
N HIS A 244 5.47 -15.80 -8.71
CA HIS A 244 6.42 -15.39 -7.69
C HIS A 244 7.62 -16.35 -7.60
N TYR A 245 7.38 -17.66 -7.54
CA TYR A 245 8.44 -18.68 -7.59
C TYR A 245 9.30 -18.50 -8.85
N THR A 246 8.67 -18.43 -10.02
CA THR A 246 9.37 -18.33 -11.31
C THR A 246 10.17 -17.04 -11.43
N LEU A 247 9.68 -15.92 -10.88
CA LEU A 247 10.40 -14.65 -10.88
C LEU A 247 11.63 -14.71 -9.97
N LEU A 248 11.49 -15.23 -8.74
CA LEU A 248 12.60 -15.32 -7.79
C LEU A 248 13.70 -16.26 -8.30
N GLU A 249 13.33 -17.41 -8.88
CA GLU A 249 14.28 -18.33 -9.52
C GLU A 249 15.12 -17.63 -10.60
N ARG A 250 14.48 -16.84 -11.46
CA ARG A 250 15.16 -16.03 -12.49
C ARG A 250 16.07 -14.98 -11.88
N GLN A 251 15.58 -14.24 -10.89
CA GLN A 251 16.36 -13.20 -10.23
C GLN A 251 17.63 -13.76 -9.59
N ILE A 252 17.57 -14.95 -8.98
CA ILE A 252 18.74 -15.64 -8.40
C ILE A 252 19.78 -15.92 -9.48
N ILE A 253 19.37 -16.48 -10.62
CA ILE A 253 20.27 -16.81 -11.73
C ILE A 253 20.92 -15.55 -12.31
N ILE A 254 20.12 -14.52 -12.58
CA ILE A 254 20.60 -13.25 -13.15
C ILE A 254 21.53 -12.54 -12.17
N GLU A 255 21.15 -12.44 -10.90
CA GLU A 255 21.96 -11.77 -9.86
C GLU A 255 23.32 -12.44 -9.68
N ALA A 256 23.35 -13.78 -9.64
CA ALA A 256 24.60 -14.52 -9.49
C ALA A 256 25.54 -14.27 -10.68
N ASN A 257 25.01 -14.34 -11.91
CA ASN A 257 25.77 -14.09 -13.13
C ASN A 257 26.28 -12.64 -13.21
N ASP A 258 25.40 -11.67 -12.99
CA ASP A 258 25.73 -10.25 -13.16
C ASP A 258 26.71 -9.76 -12.10
N ARG A 259 26.59 -10.25 -10.86
CA ARG A 259 27.58 -9.97 -9.80
C ARG A 259 28.96 -10.48 -10.16
N HIS A 260 29.04 -11.66 -10.74
CA HIS A 260 30.31 -12.20 -11.22
C HIS A 260 30.89 -11.31 -12.34
N LEU A 261 30.09 -11.00 -13.36
CA LEU A 261 30.50 -10.15 -14.50
C LEU A 261 30.94 -8.75 -14.07
N GLU A 262 30.23 -8.13 -13.13
CA GLU A 262 30.56 -6.83 -12.57
C GLU A 262 31.89 -6.88 -11.78
N SER A 263 32.06 -7.88 -10.90
CA SER A 263 33.29 -8.03 -10.10
C SER A 263 34.54 -8.35 -10.94
N ALA A 264 34.36 -9.13 -12.01
CA ALA A 264 35.42 -9.42 -12.97
C ALA A 264 35.70 -8.21 -13.89
N GLY A 265 34.83 -7.19 -13.84
CA GLY A 265 34.89 -6.02 -14.67
C GLY A 265 34.79 -6.35 -16.16
N GLN A 266 34.18 -7.47 -16.57
CA GLN A 266 34.23 -7.94 -17.96
C GLN A 266 33.23 -7.22 -18.88
N THR A 267 32.17 -6.64 -18.32
CA THR A 267 31.07 -6.07 -19.11
C THR A 267 31.07 -4.54 -19.06
N GLU A 268 31.14 -3.90 -20.24
CA GLU A 268 31.21 -2.44 -20.37
C GLU A 268 30.01 -1.72 -19.73
N ILE A 269 28.80 -2.28 -19.85
CA ILE A 269 27.58 -1.67 -19.31
C ILE A 269 27.64 -1.51 -17.79
N PHE A 270 28.19 -2.48 -17.06
CA PHE A 270 28.35 -2.38 -15.60
C PHE A 270 29.44 -1.39 -15.21
N ARG A 271 30.46 -1.18 -16.05
CA ARG A 271 31.47 -0.13 -15.80
C ARG A 271 30.90 1.27 -15.99
N LYS A 272 30.15 1.49 -17.07
CA LYS A 272 29.51 2.80 -17.37
C LYS A 272 28.35 3.09 -16.43
N HIS A 273 27.62 2.06 -16.03
CA HIS A 273 26.44 2.14 -15.19
C HIS A 273 26.47 1.06 -14.10
N PRO A 274 27.25 1.25 -13.03
CA PRO A 274 27.34 0.28 -11.94
C PRO A 274 25.98 -0.08 -11.37
N ARG A 275 25.81 -1.36 -11.01
CA ARG A 275 24.54 -1.83 -10.42
C ARG A 275 24.37 -1.20 -9.05
N LYS A 276 23.21 -0.60 -8.81
CA LYS A 276 22.94 0.14 -7.56
C LYS A 276 22.42 -0.74 -6.43
N ALA A 277 21.77 -1.84 -6.76
CA ALA A 277 21.14 -2.74 -5.82
C ALA A 277 20.96 -4.12 -6.46
N SER A 278 20.70 -5.12 -5.62
CA SER A 278 20.30 -6.44 -6.09
C SER A 278 18.87 -6.43 -6.62
N ILE A 279 18.60 -7.29 -7.61
CA ILE A 279 17.24 -7.50 -8.14
C ILE A 279 16.42 -8.53 -7.36
N LEU A 280 17.02 -9.20 -6.37
CA LEU A 280 16.33 -10.24 -5.59
C LEU A 280 15.10 -9.67 -4.86
N ASN A 281 13.99 -10.39 -4.96
CA ASN A 281 12.69 -10.02 -4.37
C ASN A 281 12.11 -8.70 -4.88
N MET A 282 12.65 -8.14 -5.97
CA MET A 282 12.08 -6.94 -6.58
C MET A 282 10.84 -7.31 -7.40
N PRO A 283 9.87 -6.39 -7.55
CA PRO A 283 8.71 -6.61 -8.40
C PRO A 283 9.10 -6.94 -9.85
N LEU A 284 8.20 -7.62 -10.57
CA LEU A 284 8.39 -7.98 -11.98
C LEU A 284 8.72 -6.77 -12.85
N VAL A 285 8.05 -5.64 -12.64
CA VAL A 285 8.30 -4.41 -13.42
C VAL A 285 9.71 -3.86 -13.20
N THR A 286 10.25 -3.95 -11.99
CA THR A 286 11.62 -3.53 -11.66
C THR A 286 12.63 -4.49 -12.30
N THR A 287 12.34 -5.79 -12.28
CA THR A 287 13.15 -6.82 -12.95
C THR A 287 13.17 -6.61 -14.46
N LEU A 288 12.01 -6.32 -15.06
CA LEU A 288 11.90 -5.99 -16.48
C LEU A 288 12.70 -4.72 -16.82
N PHE A 289 12.61 -3.67 -16.00
CA PHE A 289 13.41 -2.46 -16.19
C PHE A 289 14.90 -2.77 -16.16
N TYR A 290 15.34 -3.54 -15.17
CA TYR A 290 16.73 -3.98 -15.03
C TYR A 290 17.19 -4.74 -16.28
N SER A 291 16.41 -5.72 -16.74
CA SER A 291 16.68 -6.46 -17.97
C SER A 291 16.71 -5.55 -19.20
N CYS A 292 15.81 -4.58 -19.33
CA CYS A 292 15.82 -3.62 -20.44
C CYS A 292 17.01 -2.65 -20.37
N PHE A 293 17.58 -2.45 -19.19
CA PHE A 293 18.73 -1.57 -19.00
C PHE A 293 20.03 -2.31 -19.32
N TYR A 294 20.25 -3.46 -18.68
CA TYR A 294 21.53 -4.20 -18.73
C TYR A 294 21.59 -5.27 -19.83
N HIS A 295 20.45 -5.85 -20.20
CA HIS A 295 20.37 -7.09 -20.99
C HIS A 295 19.47 -6.97 -22.23
N TYR A 296 19.26 -5.75 -22.73
CA TYR A 296 18.24 -5.47 -23.75
C TYR A 296 18.40 -6.26 -25.04
N THR A 297 19.64 -6.48 -25.46
CA THR A 297 20.00 -7.14 -26.72
C THR A 297 20.22 -8.64 -26.55
N GLU A 298 20.00 -9.20 -25.35
CA GLU A 298 20.16 -10.62 -25.14
C GLU A 298 19.07 -11.43 -25.85
N ALA A 299 19.49 -12.58 -26.37
CA ALA A 299 18.60 -13.52 -27.05
C ALA A 299 17.48 -14.00 -26.11
N GLU A 300 16.29 -14.23 -26.67
CA GLU A 300 15.11 -14.69 -25.93
C GLU A 300 15.34 -15.98 -25.13
N GLY A 301 16.34 -16.79 -25.47
CA GLY A 301 16.70 -18.00 -24.72
C GLY A 301 17.27 -17.74 -23.31
N THR A 302 17.68 -16.51 -22.98
CA THR A 302 18.26 -16.19 -21.67
C THR A 302 17.18 -15.74 -20.67
N PHE A 303 17.39 -16.03 -19.39
CA PHE A 303 16.49 -15.59 -18.31
C PHE A 303 16.48 -14.07 -18.12
N SER A 304 17.59 -13.40 -18.42
CA SER A 304 17.78 -11.95 -18.35
C SER A 304 17.15 -11.19 -19.53
N SER A 305 16.78 -11.87 -20.63
CA SER A 305 16.20 -11.22 -21.80
C SER A 305 14.83 -10.58 -21.49
N PRO A 306 14.62 -9.28 -21.81
CA PRO A 306 13.32 -8.63 -21.65
C PRO A 306 12.20 -9.31 -22.44
N VAL A 307 12.50 -9.84 -23.63
CA VAL A 307 11.52 -10.51 -24.48
C VAL A 307 11.07 -11.82 -23.83
N ASN A 308 12.00 -12.55 -23.20
CA ASN A 308 11.68 -13.75 -22.44
C ASN A 308 10.76 -13.41 -21.25
N LEU A 309 11.12 -12.40 -20.45
CA LEU A 309 10.29 -11.93 -19.33
C LEU A 309 8.87 -11.57 -19.79
N LYS A 310 8.75 -10.81 -20.90
CA LYS A 310 7.47 -10.44 -21.48
C LYS A 310 6.60 -11.65 -21.79
N LYS A 311 7.18 -12.68 -22.44
CA LYS A 311 6.44 -13.89 -22.83
C LYS A 311 6.06 -14.74 -21.63
N THR A 312 6.99 -14.97 -20.70
CA THR A 312 6.75 -15.83 -19.53
C THR A 312 5.67 -15.26 -18.64
N PHE A 313 5.76 -13.98 -18.29
CA PHE A 313 4.82 -13.34 -17.37
C PHE A 313 3.66 -12.64 -18.09
N LYS A 314 3.50 -12.89 -19.40
CA LYS A 314 2.43 -12.34 -20.24
C LYS A 314 2.28 -10.82 -20.08
N ILE A 315 3.40 -10.11 -20.02
CA ILE A 315 3.43 -8.66 -19.75
C ILE A 315 2.75 -7.93 -20.91
N PRO A 316 1.73 -7.09 -20.66
CA PRO A 316 1.04 -6.36 -21.70
C PRO A 316 1.98 -5.48 -22.53
N ASP A 317 1.71 -5.37 -23.84
CA ASP A 317 2.53 -4.58 -24.78
C ASP A 317 2.75 -3.15 -24.32
N LYS A 318 1.71 -2.48 -23.80
CA LYS A 318 1.81 -1.11 -23.27
C LYS A 318 2.80 -1.02 -22.12
N GLN A 319 2.74 -1.96 -21.16
CA GLN A 319 3.63 -1.97 -20.00
C GLN A 319 5.06 -2.30 -20.41
N TYR A 320 5.25 -3.28 -21.31
CA TYR A 320 6.57 -3.61 -21.84
C TYR A 320 7.21 -2.41 -22.54
N VAL A 321 6.49 -1.77 -23.47
CA VAL A 321 7.00 -0.62 -24.22
C VAL A 321 7.32 0.55 -23.30
N LEU A 322 6.48 0.82 -22.29
CA LEU A 322 6.73 1.88 -21.32
C LEU A 322 8.02 1.64 -20.53
N THR A 323 8.20 0.43 -20.00
CA THR A 323 9.38 0.05 -19.21
C THR A 323 10.64 0.03 -20.07
N ALA A 324 10.57 -0.56 -21.27
CA ALA A 324 11.70 -0.62 -22.20
C ALA A 324 12.11 0.78 -22.65
N LEU A 325 11.16 1.64 -23.05
CA LEU A 325 11.43 3.02 -23.43
C LEU A 325 12.11 3.79 -22.31
N ALA A 326 11.61 3.68 -21.06
CA ALA A 326 12.21 4.35 -19.92
C ALA A 326 13.68 3.91 -19.70
N ALA A 327 13.95 2.60 -19.79
CA ALA A 327 15.30 2.07 -19.63
C ALA A 327 16.25 2.50 -20.77
N ARG A 328 15.81 2.36 -22.04
CA ARG A 328 16.64 2.71 -23.20
C ARG A 328 16.86 4.21 -23.33
N ALA A 329 15.86 5.03 -23.02
CA ALA A 329 15.99 6.49 -23.01
C ALA A 329 16.97 6.97 -21.92
N LYS A 330 16.96 6.34 -20.74
CA LYS A 330 17.91 6.64 -19.67
C LYS A 330 19.36 6.36 -20.06
N LEU A 331 19.58 5.36 -20.93
CA LEU A 331 20.87 5.06 -21.53
C LEU A 331 21.19 5.91 -22.77
N ARG A 332 20.26 6.77 -23.20
CA ARG A 332 20.35 7.54 -24.45
C ARG A 332 20.59 6.64 -25.67
N ALA A 333 20.09 5.40 -25.62
CA ALA A 333 20.24 4.41 -26.67
C ALA A 333 19.18 4.63 -27.77
N TRP A 334 19.30 5.73 -28.51
CA TRP A 334 18.26 6.20 -29.44
C TRP A 334 17.97 5.21 -30.58
N ASN A 335 18.97 4.45 -31.03
CA ASN A 335 18.77 3.38 -32.02
C ASN A 335 17.86 2.27 -31.49
N ASP A 336 17.99 1.92 -30.21
CA ASP A 336 17.14 0.90 -29.57
C ASP A 336 15.73 1.43 -29.34
N VAL A 337 15.60 2.71 -29.01
CA VAL A 337 14.32 3.41 -28.93
C VAL A 337 13.62 3.37 -30.29
N ASP A 338 14.33 3.63 -31.38
CA ASP A 338 13.79 3.57 -32.73
C ASP A 338 13.34 2.15 -33.12
N ALA A 339 14.19 1.16 -32.82
CA ALA A 339 13.90 -0.25 -33.05
C ALA A 339 12.67 -0.72 -32.25
N LEU A 340 12.45 -0.21 -31.03
CA LEU A 340 11.31 -0.58 -30.17
C LEU A 340 9.96 -0.29 -30.83
N PHE A 341 9.87 0.75 -31.65
CA PHE A 341 8.63 1.14 -32.34
C PHE A 341 8.55 0.64 -33.77
N THR A 342 9.66 0.13 -34.33
CA THR A 342 9.76 -0.24 -35.74
C THR A 342 9.30 -1.67 -35.96
N THR A 343 8.20 -1.82 -36.70
CA THR A 343 7.68 -3.13 -37.14
C THR A 343 8.03 -3.35 -38.60
N LYS A 344 8.58 -4.53 -38.94
CA LYS A 344 8.85 -4.94 -40.33
C LYS A 344 7.71 -5.82 -40.82
N ASN A 345 7.09 -5.44 -41.92
CA ASN A 345 6.16 -6.31 -42.63
C ASN A 345 6.94 -7.34 -43.46
N TRP A 346 6.26 -8.43 -43.85
CA TRP A 346 6.86 -9.51 -44.64
C TRP A 346 7.50 -9.07 -45.97
N LEU A 347 7.05 -7.94 -46.54
CA LEU A 347 7.61 -7.31 -47.74
C LEU A 347 8.79 -6.36 -47.47
N GLY A 348 9.31 -6.31 -46.23
CA GLY A 348 10.44 -5.44 -45.85
C GLY A 348 10.07 -3.99 -45.53
N TYR A 349 8.82 -3.56 -45.76
CA TYR A 349 8.35 -2.24 -45.35
C TYR A 349 8.34 -2.09 -43.84
N THR A 350 8.90 -0.97 -43.35
CA THR A 350 8.89 -0.60 -41.94
C THR A 350 7.74 0.36 -41.64
N LYS A 351 7.05 0.12 -40.52
CA LYS A 351 6.09 1.08 -39.96
C LYS A 351 6.36 1.26 -38.47
N LYS A 352 6.37 2.52 -38.02
CA LYS A 352 6.45 2.84 -36.59
C LYS A 352 5.07 2.76 -35.94
N ARG A 353 4.99 2.08 -34.79
CA ARG A 353 3.78 2.01 -33.95
C ARG A 353 4.16 2.09 -32.47
N ALA A 354 3.39 2.84 -31.71
CA ALA A 354 3.56 2.97 -30.26
C ALA A 354 2.23 2.67 -29.55
N PRO A 355 2.09 1.55 -28.81
CA PRO A 355 0.88 1.21 -28.05
C PRO A 355 0.47 2.26 -27.01
N ILE A 356 1.42 3.11 -26.59
CA ILE A 356 1.22 4.22 -25.65
C ILE A 356 0.96 5.57 -26.33
N GLY A 357 0.95 5.61 -27.67
CA GLY A 357 0.86 6.84 -28.47
C GLY A 357 2.17 7.62 -28.52
N PHE A 358 2.44 8.27 -29.66
CA PHE A 358 3.71 9.01 -29.85
C PHE A 358 3.82 10.27 -28.99
N HIS A 359 2.69 10.89 -28.59
CA HIS A 359 2.72 12.03 -27.65
C HIS A 359 3.42 11.64 -26.34
N ARG A 360 3.09 10.47 -25.78
CA ARG A 360 3.70 9.97 -24.56
C ARG A 360 5.16 9.57 -24.75
N VAL A 361 5.50 9.03 -25.92
CA VAL A 361 6.90 8.74 -26.29
C VAL A 361 7.73 10.02 -26.25
N VAL A 362 7.27 11.10 -26.89
CA VAL A 362 7.97 12.40 -26.91
C VAL A 362 8.19 12.93 -25.50
N GLU A 363 7.17 12.90 -24.63
CA GLU A 363 7.31 13.34 -23.23
C GLU A 363 8.38 12.56 -22.46
N ILE A 364 8.42 11.24 -22.61
CA ILE A 364 9.40 10.39 -21.93
C ILE A 364 10.80 10.66 -22.46
N LEU A 365 10.96 10.83 -23.78
CA LEU A 365 12.23 11.17 -24.39
C LEU A 365 12.74 12.53 -23.94
N HIS A 366 11.86 13.54 -23.89
CA HIS A 366 12.20 14.87 -23.38
C HIS A 366 12.64 14.82 -21.91
N LYS A 367 11.90 14.09 -21.05
CA LYS A 367 12.28 13.88 -19.64
C LYS A 367 13.64 13.20 -19.45
N ASN A 368 14.12 12.47 -20.47
CA ASN A 368 15.44 11.83 -20.47
C ASN A 368 16.47 12.60 -21.32
N ASN A 369 16.23 13.88 -21.57
CA ASN A 369 17.12 14.81 -22.26
C ASN A 369 17.47 14.33 -23.68
N ALA A 370 16.50 13.79 -24.41
CA ALA A 370 16.69 13.48 -25.81
C ALA A 370 16.99 14.74 -26.62
N PRO A 371 17.93 14.68 -27.58
CA PRO A 371 18.20 15.80 -28.48
C PRO A 371 16.94 16.23 -29.25
N VAL A 372 16.83 17.52 -29.55
CA VAL A 372 15.68 18.07 -30.30
C VAL A 372 15.47 17.33 -31.62
N GLN A 373 16.55 16.94 -32.31
CA GLN A 373 16.46 16.18 -33.56
C GLN A 373 15.70 14.85 -33.38
N ILE A 374 15.97 14.13 -32.28
CA ILE A 374 15.27 12.89 -31.94
C ILE A 374 13.81 13.20 -31.60
N LEU A 375 13.54 14.24 -30.82
CA LEU A 375 12.16 14.64 -30.50
C LEU A 375 11.35 14.96 -31.76
N GLN A 376 11.93 15.69 -32.71
CA GLN A 376 11.28 16.04 -33.98
C GLN A 376 10.81 14.81 -34.76
N GLU A 377 11.60 13.73 -34.79
CA GLU A 377 11.21 12.49 -35.46
C GLU A 377 9.91 11.92 -34.88
N TYR A 378 9.77 11.90 -33.56
CA TYR A 378 8.60 11.33 -32.89
C TYR A 378 7.40 12.28 -32.82
N VAL A 379 7.64 13.60 -32.72
CA VAL A 379 6.56 14.61 -32.79
C VAL A 379 5.87 14.56 -34.16
N ASN A 380 6.63 14.34 -35.23
CA ASN A 380 6.06 14.17 -36.58
C ASN A 380 5.09 12.97 -36.69
N LEU A 381 5.27 11.94 -35.85
CA LEU A 381 4.42 10.75 -35.81
C LEU A 381 3.14 10.94 -34.97
N VAL A 382 2.96 12.07 -34.30
CA VAL A 382 1.71 12.41 -33.60
C VAL A 382 0.63 12.70 -34.65
N GLU A 383 -0.48 11.98 -34.62
CA GLU A 383 -1.54 12.11 -35.62
C GLU A 383 -2.40 13.36 -35.40
N ASP A 384 -2.73 13.67 -34.15
CA ASP A 384 -3.49 14.85 -33.78
C ASP A 384 -2.67 16.13 -33.97
N VAL A 385 -3.17 17.04 -34.81
CA VAL A 385 -2.44 18.24 -35.25
C VAL A 385 -2.25 19.23 -34.11
N ASP A 386 -3.27 19.43 -33.28
CA ASP A 386 -3.19 20.36 -32.15
C ASP A 386 -2.19 19.86 -31.11
N THR A 387 -2.26 18.57 -30.75
CA THR A 387 -1.29 17.92 -29.86
C THR A 387 0.13 17.99 -30.44
N LYS A 388 0.29 17.76 -31.76
CA LYS A 388 1.58 17.89 -32.45
C LYS A 388 2.15 19.30 -32.31
N LEU A 389 1.37 20.33 -32.64
CA LEU A 389 1.81 21.73 -32.56
C LEU A 389 2.14 22.15 -31.13
N ASN A 390 1.34 21.70 -30.15
CA ASN A 390 1.58 21.96 -28.74
C ASN A 390 2.90 21.34 -28.25
N LEU A 391 3.13 20.05 -28.55
CA LEU A 391 4.38 19.37 -28.19
C LEU A 391 5.58 19.98 -28.92
N ALA A 392 5.44 20.25 -30.22
CA ALA A 392 6.51 20.81 -31.02
C ALA A 392 6.93 22.19 -30.51
N THR A 393 5.97 23.04 -30.17
CA THR A 393 6.22 24.35 -29.56
C THR A 393 6.86 24.21 -28.18
N LYS A 394 6.28 23.36 -27.32
CA LYS A 394 6.76 23.14 -25.94
C LYS A 394 8.20 22.67 -25.88
N PHE A 395 8.59 21.79 -26.81
CA PHE A 395 9.92 21.19 -26.86
C PHE A 395 10.84 21.79 -27.93
N LYS A 396 10.52 22.99 -28.42
CA LYS A 396 11.34 23.76 -29.38
C LYS A 396 11.72 22.97 -30.65
N CYS A 397 10.82 22.11 -31.10
CA CYS A 397 10.90 21.40 -32.38
C CYS A 397 10.43 22.35 -33.50
N HIS A 398 11.19 23.43 -33.73
CA HIS A 398 10.76 24.56 -34.55
C HIS A 398 10.42 24.16 -35.99
N ASP A 399 11.20 23.28 -36.59
CA ASP A 399 10.94 22.78 -37.95
C ASP A 399 9.56 22.15 -38.07
N VAL A 400 9.18 21.35 -37.08
CA VAL A 400 7.88 20.66 -37.09
C VAL A 400 6.73 21.66 -37.02
N VAL A 401 6.86 22.72 -36.22
CA VAL A 401 5.84 23.78 -36.16
C VAL A 401 5.73 24.52 -37.49
N ILE A 402 6.87 24.93 -38.07
CA ILE A 402 6.93 25.68 -39.32
C ILE A 402 6.34 24.87 -40.47
N ASP A 403 6.76 23.62 -40.61
CA ASP A 403 6.30 22.71 -41.66
C ASP A 403 4.82 22.35 -41.49
N THR A 404 4.35 22.16 -40.26
CA THR A 404 2.92 21.90 -39.99
C THR A 404 2.06 23.13 -40.33
N CYS A 405 2.46 24.35 -39.94
CA CYS A 405 1.73 25.57 -40.30
C CYS A 405 1.67 25.78 -41.82
N ARG A 406 2.79 25.50 -42.52
CA ARG A 406 2.84 25.51 -43.99
C ARG A 406 1.84 24.52 -44.60
N ASP A 407 1.82 23.30 -44.11
CA ASP A 407 0.98 22.22 -44.66
C ASP A 407 -0.52 22.49 -44.42
N LEU A 408 -0.86 23.07 -43.26
CA LEU A 408 -2.20 23.57 -42.96
C LEU A 408 -2.58 24.83 -43.77
N LYS A 409 -1.57 25.51 -44.32
CA LYS A 409 -1.66 26.82 -44.96
C LYS A 409 -2.16 27.90 -44.01
N ASP A 410 -1.82 27.80 -42.72
CA ASP A 410 -2.19 28.77 -41.70
C ASP A 410 -1.13 29.87 -41.61
N ARG A 411 -1.42 31.00 -42.26
CA ARG A 411 -0.51 32.14 -42.30
C ARG A 411 -0.43 32.86 -40.95
N GLN A 412 -1.56 32.96 -40.24
CA GLN A 412 -1.62 33.72 -38.99
C GLN A 412 -0.81 33.02 -37.90
N GLN A 413 -0.95 31.71 -37.79
CA GLN A 413 -0.18 30.91 -36.83
C GLN A 413 1.31 30.94 -37.14
N LEU A 414 1.72 30.88 -38.41
CA LEU A 414 3.12 30.97 -38.81
C LEU A 414 3.72 32.35 -38.47
N LEU A 415 2.99 33.44 -38.72
CA LEU A 415 3.39 34.79 -38.33
C LEU A 415 3.51 34.94 -36.80
N ALA A 416 2.55 34.41 -36.05
CA ALA A 416 2.61 34.41 -34.60
C ALA A 416 3.83 33.61 -34.09
N TYR A 417 4.12 32.47 -34.72
CA TYR A 417 5.25 31.63 -34.33
C TYR A 417 6.61 32.26 -34.65
N ARG A 418 6.71 33.10 -35.69
CA ARG A 418 7.91 33.90 -36.00
C ARG A 418 8.42 34.70 -34.80
N SER A 419 7.53 35.16 -33.91
CA SER A 419 7.91 35.90 -32.70
C SER A 419 8.49 35.02 -31.58
N LYS A 420 8.41 33.69 -31.71
CA LYS A 420 8.86 32.70 -30.72
C LYS A 420 10.20 32.05 -31.07
N VAL A 421 10.75 32.32 -32.26
CA VAL A 421 12.09 31.87 -32.67
C VAL A 421 13.10 32.99 -32.42
N ASP A 422 14.37 32.63 -32.27
CA ASP A 422 15.44 33.59 -32.03
C ASP A 422 15.67 34.46 -33.27
N LYS A 423 15.98 35.74 -33.06
CA LYS A 423 16.24 36.67 -34.17
C LYS A 423 17.54 36.30 -34.89
N GLY A 424 17.50 36.26 -36.22
CA GLY A 424 18.61 35.85 -37.07
C GLY A 424 18.87 34.34 -37.08
N SER A 425 17.93 33.53 -36.57
CA SER A 425 18.07 32.08 -36.59
C SER A 425 17.66 31.50 -37.96
N ALA A 426 18.13 30.30 -38.27
CA ALA A 426 17.76 29.60 -39.51
C ALA A 426 16.23 29.35 -39.60
N GLU A 427 15.59 29.20 -38.45
CA GLU A 427 14.14 29.06 -38.33
C GLU A 427 13.40 30.35 -38.71
N GLU A 428 13.89 31.53 -38.29
CA GLU A 428 13.32 32.82 -38.70
C GLU A 428 13.45 33.01 -40.22
N GLU A 429 14.64 32.72 -40.78
CA GLU A 429 14.88 32.77 -42.23
C GLU A 429 13.94 31.82 -43.00
N LYS A 430 13.75 30.59 -42.50
CA LYS A 430 12.82 29.60 -43.10
C LYS A 430 11.38 30.12 -43.08
N ILE A 431 10.95 30.74 -41.98
CA ILE A 431 9.61 31.35 -41.88
C ILE A 431 9.45 32.49 -42.90
N ASP A 432 10.42 33.40 -42.99
CA ASP A 432 10.37 34.54 -43.90
C ASP A 432 10.38 34.11 -45.38
N ALA A 433 11.15 33.08 -45.71
CA ALA A 433 11.16 32.47 -47.04
C ALA A 433 9.79 31.87 -47.41
N LEU A 434 9.12 31.19 -46.47
CA LEU A 434 7.79 30.63 -46.70
C LEU A 434 6.74 31.74 -46.85
N LEU A 435 6.76 32.76 -45.99
CA LEU A 435 5.79 33.87 -46.02
C LEU A 435 5.91 34.75 -47.27
N SER A 436 7.11 34.88 -47.85
CA SER A 436 7.37 35.60 -49.10
C SER A 436 7.13 34.77 -50.35
N SER A 437 6.95 33.45 -50.23
CA SER A 437 6.73 32.55 -51.36
C SER A 437 5.36 32.78 -52.01
N SER A 438 5.37 33.11 -53.30
CA SER A 438 4.17 33.24 -54.13
C SER A 438 3.51 31.89 -54.50
N GLN A 439 4.17 30.76 -54.18
CA GLN A 439 3.69 29.42 -54.49
C GLN A 439 2.65 28.91 -53.47
N ILE A 440 2.60 29.47 -52.26
CA ILE A 440 1.71 29.01 -51.20
C ILE A 440 0.42 29.84 -51.20
N ARG A 441 -0.71 29.17 -51.43
CA ARG A 441 -2.05 29.76 -51.27
C ARG A 441 -2.51 29.64 -49.83
N TRP A 442 -2.28 30.67 -49.04
CA TRP A 442 -2.63 30.74 -47.62
C TRP A 442 -4.15 30.71 -47.37
N LYS A 443 -4.56 30.03 -46.31
CA LYS A 443 -5.88 30.17 -45.69
C LYS A 443 -5.74 31.29 -44.66
N ASN A 444 -6.46 32.39 -44.87
CA ASN A 444 -6.43 33.54 -43.98
C ASN A 444 -7.28 33.32 -42.74
#